data_AF-A0A951XB61-F1
#
_entry.id   AF-A0A951XB61-F1
#
_cell.length_a   1.000
_cell.length_b   1.000
_cell.length_c   1.000
_cell.angle_alpha   90.00
_cell.angle_beta   90.00
_cell.angle_gamma   90.00
#
_symmetry.space_group_name_H-M   'P 1'
#
loop_
_entity.id
_entity.type
_entity.pdbx_description
1 polymer ?
#
loop_
_entity_poly.entity_id
_entity_poly.type
_entity_poly.pdbx_seq_one_letter_code
_entity_poly.pdbx_strand_id
1 'polypeptide(L)'
;IQFEISSLAAASSGELTTLLYKCDSKKKEGLILGFFGNYWNDAGVLYQGYAFKNFEKDKAIEFLNKIQQAIDDNNKFLKSDPDNNNIYFQYDDLDVLIWSSAVTYTIRVFWKEFDSTWEKTAFERSKRRYEKKTK
;
A
#
# COMPACT_ATOMS: atom_id res chain seq x y z
N ILE A 1 20.95 -7.33 17.92
CA ILE A 1 20.11 -6.15 17.60
C ILE A 1 18.67 -6.53 17.92
N GLN A 2 17.96 -5.72 18.69
CA GLN A 2 16.56 -5.95 19.07
C GLN A 2 15.66 -4.95 18.33
N PHE A 3 14.51 -5.41 17.85
CA PHE A 3 13.52 -4.60 17.13
C PHE A 3 12.13 -5.19 17.31
N GLU A 4 11.11 -4.36 17.11
CA GLU A 4 9.70 -4.71 17.18
C GLU A 4 9.09 -4.70 15.77
N ILE A 5 8.16 -5.62 15.52
CA ILE A 5 7.28 -5.61 14.35
C ILE A 5 5.83 -5.67 14.84
N SER A 6 4.97 -4.84 14.25
CA SER A 6 3.52 -4.84 14.48
C SER A 6 2.79 -4.94 13.16
N SER A 7 1.89 -5.92 13.02
CA SER A 7 0.98 -5.96 11.88
C SER A 7 -0.06 -4.83 11.97
N LEU A 8 -0.26 -4.14 10.85
CA LEU A 8 -1.19 -3.01 10.75
C LEU A 8 -2.48 -3.47 10.08
N ALA A 9 -2.41 -3.94 8.84
CA ALA A 9 -3.52 -4.60 8.16
C ALA A 9 -2.99 -5.53 7.05
N ALA A 10 -3.87 -6.35 6.49
CA ALA A 10 -3.64 -7.08 5.25
C ALA A 10 -4.82 -6.83 4.31
N ALA A 11 -4.55 -6.86 3.02
CA ALA A 11 -5.56 -7.02 1.98
C ALA A 11 -6.34 -8.31 2.18
N SER A 12 -7.55 -8.42 1.64
CA SER A 12 -8.43 -9.57 1.90
C SER A 12 -7.83 -10.89 1.40
N SER A 13 -7.07 -10.84 0.31
CA SER A 13 -6.32 -11.97 -0.26
C SER A 13 -5.02 -12.29 0.51
N GLY A 14 -4.61 -11.41 1.45
CA GLY A 14 -3.30 -11.46 2.10
C GLY A 14 -2.15 -10.98 1.21
N GLU A 15 -2.44 -10.55 -0.02
CA GLU A 15 -1.41 -10.29 -1.02
C GLU A 15 -0.58 -9.03 -0.76
N LEU A 16 -1.16 -8.08 -0.03
CA LEU A 16 -0.47 -6.93 0.51
C LEU A 16 -0.71 -6.86 2.01
N THR A 17 0.37 -6.95 2.78
CA THR A 17 0.35 -6.80 4.23
C THR A 17 1.19 -5.60 4.64
N THR A 18 0.67 -4.76 5.53
CA THR A 18 1.40 -3.61 6.07
C THR A 18 1.88 -3.89 7.49
N LEU A 19 3.16 -3.63 7.72
CA LEU A 19 3.84 -3.83 9.00
C LEU A 19 4.53 -2.54 9.43
N LEU A 20 4.45 -2.19 10.71
CA LEU A 20 5.32 -1.20 11.34
C LEU A 20 6.52 -1.92 11.94
N TYR A 21 7.72 -1.41 11.71
CA TYR A 21 8.91 -1.82 12.47
C TYR A 21 9.44 -0.66 13.31
N LYS A 22 10.06 -0.99 14.45
CA LYS A 22 10.74 -0.03 15.32
C LYS A 22 11.99 -0.65 15.93
N CYS A 23 13.12 0.05 15.85
CA CYS A 23 14.40 -0.35 16.39
C CYS A 23 15.04 0.84 17.11
N ASP A 24 14.81 0.93 18.42
CA ASP A 24 15.28 2.04 19.26
C ASP A 24 16.81 2.15 19.27
N SER A 25 17.50 1.00 19.36
CA SER A 25 18.98 0.96 19.36
C SER A 25 19.62 1.55 18.09
N LYS A 26 18.88 1.60 16.97
CA LYS A 26 19.33 2.17 15.70
C LYS A 26 18.60 3.46 15.32
N LYS A 27 17.66 3.93 16.15
CA LYS A 27 16.76 5.05 15.84
C LYS A 27 16.09 4.91 14.47
N LYS A 28 15.64 3.69 14.15
CA LYS A 28 14.97 3.37 12.88
C LYS A 28 13.56 2.90 13.15
N GLU A 29 12.60 3.51 12.48
CA GLU A 29 11.22 3.04 12.43
C GLU A 29 10.62 3.35 11.05
N GLY A 30 9.59 2.62 10.66
CA GLY A 30 9.06 2.73 9.32
C GLY A 30 7.97 1.72 8.99
N LEU A 31 7.51 1.77 7.74
CA LEU A 31 6.50 0.90 7.18
C LEU A 31 7.16 -0.14 6.26
N ILE A 32 6.74 -1.39 6.36
CA ILE A 32 7.03 -2.42 5.38
C ILE A 32 5.73 -2.77 4.66
N LEU A 33 5.76 -2.71 3.33
CA LEU A 33 4.78 -3.36 2.46
C LEU A 33 5.29 -4.76 2.15
N GLY A 34 4.62 -5.78 2.68
CA GLY A 34 4.86 -7.18 2.36
C GLY A 34 3.93 -7.61 1.24
N PHE A 35 4.51 -7.92 0.09
CA PHE A 35 3.82 -8.46 -1.06
C PHE A 35 3.92 -9.99 -1.01
N PHE A 36 2.81 -10.68 -1.20
CA PHE A 36 2.73 -12.13 -1.29
C PHE A 36 1.76 -12.50 -2.40
N GLY A 37 2.18 -13.27 -3.39
CA GLY A 37 1.26 -13.64 -4.45
C GLY A 37 1.96 -13.99 -5.73
N ASN A 38 1.18 -13.91 -6.81
CA ASN A 38 1.66 -14.23 -8.12
C ASN A 38 2.44 -13.04 -8.69
N TYR A 39 3.58 -13.34 -9.29
CA TYR A 39 4.35 -12.40 -10.09
C TYR A 39 4.62 -13.00 -11.47
N TRP A 40 4.75 -12.15 -12.48
CA TRP A 40 4.92 -12.52 -13.87
C TRP A 40 6.35 -12.22 -14.28
N ASN A 41 7.06 -13.22 -14.82
CA ASN A 41 8.35 -12.95 -15.45
C ASN A 41 8.17 -12.45 -16.89
N ASP A 42 9.26 -12.00 -17.52
CA ASP A 42 9.29 -11.53 -18.91
C ASP A 42 8.73 -12.54 -19.95
N ALA A 43 8.67 -13.83 -19.59
CA ALA A 43 8.11 -14.90 -20.42
C ALA A 43 6.61 -15.16 -20.17
N GLY A 44 5.95 -14.38 -19.30
CA GLY A 44 4.53 -14.52 -18.97
C GLY A 44 4.20 -15.70 -18.06
N VAL A 45 5.20 -16.29 -17.38
CA VAL A 45 5.01 -17.42 -16.47
C VAL A 45 4.68 -16.92 -15.07
N LEU A 46 3.63 -17.49 -14.48
CA LEU A 46 3.11 -17.17 -13.15
C LEU A 46 3.91 -17.91 -12.07
N TYR A 47 4.55 -17.17 -11.16
CA TYR A 47 5.23 -17.74 -10.00
C TYR A 47 4.64 -17.19 -8.71
N GLN A 48 4.58 -18.02 -7.66
CA GLN A 48 4.23 -17.55 -6.32
C GLN A 48 5.51 -17.07 -5.61
N GLY A 49 5.49 -15.85 -5.09
CA GLY A 49 6.64 -15.25 -4.43
C GLY A 49 6.23 -14.28 -3.34
N TYR A 50 7.27 -13.71 -2.71
CA TYR A 50 7.10 -12.62 -1.76
C TYR A 50 8.19 -11.57 -1.96
N ALA A 51 7.87 -10.33 -1.63
CA ALA A 51 8.84 -9.25 -1.58
C ALA A 51 8.46 -8.22 -0.51
N PHE A 52 9.44 -7.46 -0.04
CA PHE A 52 9.23 -6.45 1.00
C PHE A 52 9.76 -5.09 0.54
N LYS A 53 8.87 -4.09 0.44
CA LYS A 53 9.26 -2.69 0.21
C LYS A 53 9.29 -1.96 1.54
N ASN A 54 10.43 -1.34 1.85
CA ASN A 54 10.64 -0.58 3.06
C ASN A 54 10.47 0.93 2.81
N PHE A 55 9.76 1.59 3.72
CA PHE A 55 9.71 3.04 3.86
C PHE A 55 10.15 3.45 5.26
N GLU A 56 11.19 4.27 5.37
CA GLU A 56 11.48 4.94 6.65
C GLU A 56 10.34 5.89 7.02
N LYS A 57 10.23 6.22 8.32
CA LYS A 57 9.11 6.96 8.92
C LYS A 57 8.52 8.06 8.05
N ASP A 58 9.34 9.03 7.66
CA ASP A 58 8.85 10.22 6.97
C ASP A 58 8.32 9.89 5.56
N LYS A 59 9.01 9.00 4.83
CA LYS A 59 8.52 8.48 3.54
C LYS A 59 7.25 7.67 3.68
N ALA A 60 7.09 6.90 4.76
CA ALA A 60 5.88 6.16 5.00
C ALA A 60 4.68 7.09 5.24
N ILE A 61 4.88 8.15 6.01
CA ILE A 61 3.85 9.19 6.24
C ILE A 61 3.51 9.89 4.93
N GLU A 62 4.52 10.30 4.15
CA GLU A 62 4.34 10.94 2.85
C GLU A 62 3.56 10.05 1.89
N PHE A 63 3.96 8.78 1.74
CA PHE A 63 3.29 7.82 0.86
C PHE A 63 1.81 7.61 1.22
N LEU A 64 1.52 7.34 2.50
CA LEU A 64 0.15 7.13 2.97
C LEU A 64 -0.73 8.38 2.82
N ASN A 65 -0.16 9.57 3.03
CA ASN A 65 -0.86 10.83 2.84
C ASN A 65 -1.07 11.15 1.36
N LYS A 66 -0.13 10.84 0.48
CA LYS A 66 -0.28 11.04 -0.97
C LYS A 66 -1.42 10.21 -1.53
N ILE A 67 -1.56 8.94 -1.12
CA ILE A 67 -2.70 8.10 -1.50
C ILE A 67 -4.02 8.73 -1.00
N GLN A 68 -4.08 9.11 0.27
CA GLN A 68 -5.28 9.70 0.85
C GLN A 68 -5.68 11.00 0.14
N GLN A 69 -4.72 11.89 -0.10
CA GLN A 69 -4.93 13.15 -0.81
C GLN A 69 -5.41 12.91 -2.25
N ALA A 70 -4.82 11.95 -2.97
CA ALA A 70 -5.26 11.60 -4.31
C ALA A 70 -6.73 11.12 -4.33
N ILE A 71 -7.16 10.36 -3.32
CA ILE A 71 -8.57 9.94 -3.16
C ILE A 71 -9.46 11.16 -2.89
N ASP A 72 -9.08 12.01 -1.95
CA ASP A 72 -9.91 13.12 -1.49
C ASP A 72 -10.09 14.19 -2.58
N ASP A 73 -9.00 14.58 -3.24
CA ASP A 73 -8.99 15.60 -4.30
C ASP A 73 -9.78 15.14 -5.54
N ASN A 74 -9.82 13.84 -5.80
CA ASN A 74 -10.46 13.26 -7.00
C ASN A 74 -11.77 12.51 -6.70
N ASN A 75 -12.30 12.57 -5.48
CA ASN A 75 -13.49 11.81 -5.07
C ASN A 75 -14.71 12.05 -5.97
N LYS A 76 -14.92 13.28 -6.45
CA LYS A 76 -16.00 13.60 -7.40
C LYS A 76 -15.79 12.94 -8.77
N PHE A 77 -14.55 12.96 -9.27
CA PHE A 77 -14.18 12.37 -10.54
C PHE A 77 -14.30 10.84 -10.49
N LEU A 78 -13.76 10.19 -9.46
CA LEU A 78 -13.87 8.73 -9.29
C LEU A 78 -15.33 8.27 -9.31
N LYS A 79 -16.24 9.02 -8.68
CA LYS A 79 -17.67 8.68 -8.59
C LYS A 79 -18.51 9.04 -9.81
N SER A 80 -18.03 9.88 -10.72
CA SER A 80 -18.84 10.32 -11.87
C SER A 80 -19.01 9.22 -12.91
N ASP A 81 -18.04 8.30 -13.00
CA ASP A 81 -18.12 7.12 -13.85
C ASP A 81 -17.38 5.94 -13.16
N PRO A 82 -18.06 5.26 -12.21
CA PRO A 82 -17.47 4.14 -11.49
C PRO A 82 -17.00 3.04 -12.45
N ASP A 83 -15.98 2.28 -12.03
CA ASP A 83 -15.29 1.24 -12.81
C ASP A 83 -14.51 1.75 -14.04
N ASN A 84 -14.76 2.97 -14.52
CA ASN A 84 -14.08 3.57 -15.68
C ASN A 84 -13.07 4.67 -15.29
N ASN A 85 -13.40 5.48 -14.27
CA ASN A 85 -12.52 6.56 -13.83
C ASN A 85 -11.41 6.05 -12.90
N ASN A 86 -10.18 6.38 -13.27
CA ASN A 86 -8.96 5.93 -12.61
C ASN A 86 -8.05 7.11 -12.30
N ILE A 87 -7.39 7.08 -11.14
CA ILE A 87 -6.32 8.00 -10.76
C ILE A 87 -5.02 7.22 -10.68
N TYR A 88 -3.99 7.71 -11.33
CA TYR A 88 -2.66 7.10 -11.36
C TYR A 88 -1.62 8.09 -10.87
N PHE A 89 -0.66 7.59 -10.10
CA PHE A 89 0.59 8.31 -9.84
C PHE A 89 1.72 7.35 -9.48
N GLN A 90 2.95 7.82 -9.70
CA GLN A 90 4.15 7.15 -9.23
C GLN A 90 4.60 7.70 -7.86
N TYR A 91 5.15 6.81 -7.04
CA TYR A 91 5.84 7.16 -5.81
C TYR A 91 7.08 6.26 -5.64
N ASP A 92 8.26 6.84 -5.75
CA ASP A 92 9.53 6.09 -5.81
C ASP A 92 9.53 5.13 -7.02
N ASP A 93 9.65 3.83 -6.78
CA ASP A 93 9.58 2.73 -7.77
C ASP A 93 8.22 2.01 -7.75
N LEU A 94 7.20 2.60 -7.13
CA LEU A 94 5.82 2.09 -7.09
C LEU A 94 4.93 2.84 -8.06
N ASP A 95 4.11 2.07 -8.77
CA ASP A 95 2.95 2.59 -9.48
C ASP A 95 1.70 2.38 -8.62
N VAL A 96 0.94 3.45 -8.41
CA VAL A 96 -0.31 3.41 -7.65
C VAL A 96 -1.46 3.77 -8.57
N LEU A 97 -2.44 2.87 -8.65
CA LEU A 97 -3.69 3.06 -9.37
C LEU A 97 -4.84 3.05 -8.37
N ILE A 98 -5.71 4.04 -8.44
CA ILE A 98 -6.91 4.14 -7.60
C ILE A 98 -8.10 4.16 -8.53
N TRP A 99 -9.04 3.27 -8.27
CA TRP A 99 -10.30 3.21 -8.99
C TRP A 99 -11.43 3.04 -7.99
N SER A 100 -12.66 3.33 -8.40
CA SER A 100 -13.83 3.11 -7.56
C SER A 100 -14.90 2.31 -8.25
N SER A 101 -15.41 1.33 -7.53
CA SER A 101 -16.72 0.74 -7.79
C SER A 101 -17.82 1.68 -7.32
N ALA A 102 -19.08 1.36 -7.65
CA ALA A 102 -20.25 2.12 -7.20
C ALA A 102 -20.34 2.31 -5.66
N VAL A 103 -19.68 1.46 -4.87
CA VAL A 103 -19.80 1.43 -3.40
C VAL A 103 -18.51 1.87 -2.69
N THR A 104 -17.34 1.60 -3.25
CA THR A 104 -16.05 1.84 -2.60
C THR A 104 -14.91 2.06 -3.60
N TYR A 105 -13.82 2.67 -3.13
CA TYR A 105 -12.56 2.69 -3.85
C TYR A 105 -11.69 1.46 -3.52
N THR A 106 -10.80 1.17 -4.45
CA THR A 106 -9.76 0.14 -4.36
C THR A 106 -8.46 0.76 -4.86
N ILE A 107 -7.36 0.46 -4.18
CA ILE A 107 -6.02 0.86 -4.60
C ILE A 107 -5.33 -0.38 -5.16
N ARG A 108 -4.64 -0.27 -6.29
CA ARG A 108 -3.68 -1.25 -6.78
C ARG A 108 -2.28 -0.68 -6.63
N VAL A 109 -1.37 -1.48 -6.11
CA VAL A 109 0.04 -1.14 -5.94
C VAL A 109 0.83 -2.12 -6.77
N PHE A 110 1.51 -1.59 -7.79
CA PHE A 110 2.44 -2.36 -8.60
C PHE A 110 3.86 -2.06 -8.13
N TRP A 111 4.62 -3.14 -7.90
CA TRP A 111 6.01 -3.04 -7.50
C TRP A 111 6.80 -4.24 -8.01
N LYS A 112 7.84 -3.97 -8.81
CA LYS A 112 8.54 -5.02 -9.55
C LYS A 112 7.53 -5.80 -10.41
N GLU A 113 7.38 -7.10 -10.15
CA GLU A 113 6.46 -7.98 -10.85
C GLU A 113 5.20 -8.30 -9.99
N PHE A 114 5.06 -7.66 -8.82
CA PHE A 114 3.87 -7.79 -7.97
C PHE A 114 2.81 -6.77 -8.37
N ASP A 115 1.58 -7.25 -8.47
CA ASP A 115 0.37 -6.47 -8.66
C ASP A 115 -0.58 -6.83 -7.52
N SER A 116 -0.75 -5.91 -6.58
CA SER A 116 -1.50 -6.18 -5.35
C SER A 116 -2.64 -5.21 -5.14
N THR A 117 -3.77 -5.75 -4.72
CA THR A 117 -4.94 -4.99 -4.33
C THR A 117 -4.82 -4.56 -2.87
N TRP A 118 -5.21 -3.31 -2.60
CA TRP A 118 -5.29 -2.74 -1.28
C TRP A 118 -6.65 -2.07 -1.13
N GLU A 119 -7.60 -2.80 -0.55
CA GLU A 119 -8.98 -2.34 -0.42
C GLU A 119 -9.06 -1.20 0.59
N LYS A 120 -10.06 -0.33 0.40
CA LYS A 120 -10.35 0.82 1.28
C LYS A 120 -10.16 0.51 2.76
N THR A 121 -10.81 -0.54 3.25
CA THR A 121 -10.75 -0.90 4.68
C THR A 121 -9.35 -1.30 5.14
N ALA A 122 -8.58 -2.02 4.32
CA ALA A 122 -7.22 -2.41 4.63
C ALA A 122 -6.29 -1.19 4.63
N PHE A 123 -6.43 -0.28 3.66
CA PHE A 123 -5.67 0.97 3.59
C PHE A 123 -5.97 1.88 4.79
N GLU A 124 -7.25 2.19 5.06
CA GLU A 124 -7.66 3.06 6.16
C GLU A 124 -7.18 2.53 7.52
N ARG A 125 -7.26 1.20 7.72
CA ARG A 125 -6.71 0.55 8.94
C ARG A 125 -5.20 0.69 9.02
N SER A 126 -4.49 0.49 7.91
CA SER A 126 -3.03 0.62 7.85
C SER A 126 -2.60 2.03 8.23
N LYS A 127 -3.15 3.04 7.56
CA LYS A 127 -2.85 4.46 7.80
C LYS A 127 -3.14 4.87 9.24
N ARG A 128 -4.36 4.61 9.72
CA ARG A 128 -4.77 4.96 11.09
C ARG A 128 -3.91 4.28 12.16
N ARG A 129 -3.57 3.01 11.98
CA ARG A 129 -2.74 2.26 12.96
C ARG A 129 -1.28 2.71 12.92
N TYR A 130 -0.77 3.03 11.73
CA TYR A 130 0.56 3.60 11.55
C TYR A 130 0.67 4.92 12.31
N GLU A 131 -0.20 5.89 11.98
CA GLU A 131 -0.22 7.21 12.62
C GLU A 131 -0.39 7.14 14.15
N LYS A 132 -1.23 6.23 14.65
CA LYS A 132 -1.42 6.04 16.10
C LYS A 132 -0.15 5.57 16.81
N LYS A 133 0.69 4.77 16.13
CA LYS A 133 1.90 4.19 16.73
C LYS A 133 3.15 5.05 16.52
N THR A 134 3.12 5.99 15.58
CA THR A 134 4.26 6.87 15.24
C THR A 134 4.12 8.31 15.76
N LYS A 135 2.96 8.66 16.33
CA LYS A 135 2.75 9.85 17.18
C LYS A 135 3.38 9.63 18.54
#